data_AF-A0A8S1NNL0-F1
#
_entry.id   AF-A0A8S1NNL0-F1
#
_cell.length_a   1.000
_cell.length_b   1.000
_cell.length_c   1.000
_cell.angle_alpha   90.00
_cell.angle_beta   90.00
_cell.angle_gamma   90.00
#
_symmetry.space_group_name_H-M   'P 1'
#
loop_
_entity.id
_entity.type
_entity.pdbx_description
1 polymer ?
#
loop_
_entity_poly.entity_id
_entity_poly.type
_entity_poly.pdbx_seq_one_letter_code
_entity_poly.pdbx_strand_id
1 'polypeptide(L)'
;MDHHQYIEKITEERRIRDEQYLRRKQRLLEEEKIKQQSLQQLETIKIQQLKELQDSRRLQSKLNMSFIQLKSDERSQKVKEQNRRVKQLLEQFSQEQQQQKIKQKLLEEQREEEVKQKLLQIKEKFKLLTADEIKEHQLKYKKYQNEHQQQLIILRDHKKLQDTYFSQQVQSRVRSRTYQAHIEMMKEEEQKKKESQDKLRKQIKERFAYDLFVKEHFFPKVSQSIDLTSQMIINQKQNDLIPSIKSDSRVLGNLYLRQIRKLPKRSRIKSQIGVEQSSSSTLKRDYLSEIRQFSKRKTPQTPLDIKFQADILERESKQAYTKNKLKGDKLLMESIKQKMMLLEL
;
A
#
# COMPACT_ATOMS: atom_id res chain seq x y z
N MET A 1 15.46 -38.39 -162.90
CA MET A 1 14.86 -37.27 -162.13
C MET A 1 14.57 -37.69 -160.69
N ASP A 2 14.06 -38.90 -160.43
CA ASP A 2 13.58 -39.33 -159.10
C ASP A 2 14.65 -39.48 -158.00
N HIS A 3 15.90 -39.83 -158.35
CA HIS A 3 16.96 -39.99 -157.35
C HIS A 3 17.44 -38.65 -156.76
N HIS A 4 17.37 -37.56 -157.54
CA HIS A 4 17.72 -36.22 -157.04
C HIS A 4 16.70 -35.71 -156.01
N GLN A 5 15.41 -35.91 -156.29
CA GLN A 5 14.33 -35.52 -155.36
C GLN A 5 14.40 -36.30 -154.02
N TYR A 6 14.85 -37.56 -154.05
CA TYR A 6 15.05 -38.36 -152.84
C TYR A 6 16.21 -37.85 -151.98
N ILE A 7 17.33 -37.47 -152.60
CA ILE A 7 18.48 -36.90 -151.89
C ILE A 7 18.11 -35.54 -151.27
N GLU A 8 17.42 -34.68 -152.03
CA GLU A 8 16.93 -33.39 -151.53
C GLU A 8 16.03 -33.59 -150.31
N LYS A 9 15.08 -34.53 -150.37
CA LYS A 9 14.19 -34.83 -149.25
C LYS A 9 14.93 -35.30 -148.01
N ILE A 10 15.94 -36.17 -148.15
CA ILE A 10 16.76 -36.62 -147.00
C ILE A 10 17.57 -35.47 -146.41
N THR A 11 18.14 -34.59 -147.26
CA THR A 11 18.89 -33.43 -146.78
C THR A 11 17.99 -32.41 -146.08
N GLU A 12 16.78 -32.19 -146.58
CA GLU A 12 15.76 -31.34 -145.97
C GLU A 12 15.31 -31.91 -144.61
N GLU A 13 15.04 -33.20 -144.53
CA GLU A 13 14.66 -33.88 -143.28
C GLU A 13 15.79 -33.86 -142.23
N ARG A 14 17.06 -34.02 -142.65
CA ARG A 14 18.21 -33.84 -141.75
C ARG A 14 18.32 -32.40 -141.27
N ARG A 15 18.19 -31.42 -142.16
CA ARG A 15 18.22 -30.00 -141.82
C ARG A 15 17.12 -29.64 -140.81
N ILE A 16 15.89 -30.11 -141.03
CA ILE A 16 14.76 -29.89 -140.12
C ILE A 16 15.03 -30.54 -138.76
N ARG A 17 15.59 -31.76 -138.73
CA ARG A 17 15.95 -32.45 -137.48
C ARG A 17 17.03 -31.70 -136.69
N ASP A 18 18.06 -31.21 -137.38
CA ASP A 18 19.15 -30.46 -136.77
C ASP A 18 18.66 -29.09 -136.26
N GLU A 19 17.80 -28.39 -137.01
CA GLU A 19 17.15 -27.16 -136.58
C GLU A 19 16.24 -27.37 -135.36
N GLN A 20 15.47 -28.47 -135.32
CA GLN A 20 14.66 -28.82 -134.15
C GLN A 20 15.50 -29.15 -132.92
N TYR A 21 16.61 -29.88 -133.10
CA TYR A 21 17.56 -30.20 -132.02
C TYR A 21 18.22 -28.93 -131.48
N LEU A 22 18.65 -28.02 -132.35
CA LEU A 22 19.22 -26.72 -131.97
C LEU A 22 18.21 -25.85 -131.21
N ARG A 23 16.96 -25.76 -131.67
CA ARG A 23 15.89 -25.03 -130.96
C ARG A 23 15.58 -25.64 -129.58
N ARG A 24 15.63 -26.96 -129.46
CA ARG A 24 15.42 -27.64 -128.16
C ARG A 24 16.59 -27.37 -127.20
N LYS A 25 17.82 -27.41 -127.70
CA LYS A 25 19.02 -27.07 -126.92
C LYS A 25 19.02 -25.61 -126.47
N GLN A 26 18.61 -24.68 -127.34
CA GLN A 26 18.45 -23.27 -126.99
C GLN A 26 17.40 -23.05 -125.89
N ARG A 27 16.23 -23.69 -126.01
CA ARG A 27 15.19 -23.61 -124.95
C ARG A 27 15.65 -24.15 -123.60
N LEU A 28 16.38 -25.27 -123.58
CA LEU A 28 16.93 -25.81 -122.33
C LEU A 28 17.95 -24.85 -121.68
N LEU A 29 18.81 -24.21 -122.48
CA LEU A 29 19.75 -23.20 -121.98
C LEU A 29 19.04 -21.93 -121.47
N GLU A 30 17.94 -21.52 -122.10
CA GLU A 30 17.11 -20.41 -121.64
C GLU A 30 16.40 -20.77 -120.32
N GLU A 31 15.83 -21.97 -120.20
CA GLU A 31 15.22 -22.46 -118.95
C GLU A 31 16.23 -22.56 -117.80
N GLU A 32 17.46 -23.03 -118.08
CA GLU A 32 18.53 -23.07 -117.08
C GLU A 32 18.95 -21.66 -116.64
N LYS A 33 19.06 -20.70 -117.58
CA LYS A 33 19.35 -19.30 -117.25
C LYS A 33 18.26 -18.66 -116.40
N ILE A 34 16.98 -18.89 -116.73
CA ILE A 34 15.85 -18.38 -115.96
C ILE A 34 15.84 -18.98 -114.54
N LYS A 35 16.12 -20.27 -114.40
CA LYS A 35 16.24 -20.94 -113.09
C LYS A 35 17.41 -20.41 -112.27
N GLN A 36 18.58 -20.15 -112.89
CA GLN A 36 19.72 -19.57 -112.19
C GLN A 36 19.43 -18.13 -111.73
N GLN A 37 18.76 -17.32 -112.56
CA GLN A 37 18.36 -15.95 -112.19
C GLN A 37 17.36 -15.93 -111.04
N SER A 38 16.34 -16.81 -111.04
CA SER A 38 15.36 -16.86 -109.95
C SER A 38 15.98 -17.34 -108.62
N LEU A 39 16.93 -18.27 -108.66
CA LEU A 39 17.69 -18.70 -107.49
C LEU A 39 18.55 -17.57 -106.92
N GLN A 40 19.26 -16.82 -107.77
CA GLN A 40 20.04 -15.66 -107.34
C GLN A 40 19.17 -14.57 -106.71
N GLN A 41 17.98 -14.31 -107.25
CA GLN A 41 17.01 -13.38 -106.65
C GLN A 41 16.50 -13.85 -105.29
N LEU A 42 16.25 -15.15 -105.11
CA LEU A 42 15.85 -15.70 -103.82
C LEU A 42 16.96 -15.60 -102.77
N GLU A 43 18.22 -15.80 -103.16
CA GLU A 43 19.37 -15.65 -102.27
C GLU A 43 19.58 -14.19 -101.85
N THR A 44 19.44 -13.23 -102.76
CA THR A 44 19.56 -11.80 -102.41
C THR A 44 18.45 -11.36 -101.47
N ILE A 45 17.22 -11.80 -101.67
CA ILE A 45 16.09 -11.54 -100.75
C ILE A 45 16.38 -12.14 -99.37
N LYS A 46 16.88 -13.38 -99.29
CA LYS A 46 17.25 -14.01 -98.00
C LYS A 46 18.34 -13.22 -97.27
N ILE A 47 19.37 -12.77 -97.99
CA ILE A 47 20.45 -11.96 -97.41
C ILE A 47 19.90 -10.62 -96.89
N GLN A 48 19.00 -9.98 -97.65
CA GLN A 48 18.38 -8.73 -97.24
C GLN A 48 17.51 -8.91 -95.99
N GLN A 49 16.68 -9.94 -95.94
CA GLN A 49 15.86 -10.26 -94.76
C GLN A 49 16.72 -10.56 -93.52
N LEU A 50 17.84 -11.28 -93.68
CA LEU A 50 18.78 -11.53 -92.57
C LEU A 50 19.44 -10.23 -92.07
N LYS A 51 19.80 -9.31 -92.97
CA LYS A 51 20.33 -8.00 -92.60
C LYS A 51 19.30 -7.16 -91.84
N GLU A 52 18.06 -7.09 -92.32
CA GLU A 52 16.99 -6.35 -91.65
C GLU A 52 16.67 -6.93 -90.26
N LEU A 53 16.67 -8.26 -90.12
CA LEU A 53 16.53 -8.92 -88.81
C LEU A 53 17.70 -8.62 -87.87
N GLN A 54 18.93 -8.60 -88.38
CA GLN A 54 20.11 -8.25 -87.60
C GLN A 54 20.07 -6.79 -87.14
N ASP A 55 19.68 -5.88 -88.02
CA ASP A 55 19.55 -4.45 -87.71
C ASP A 55 18.40 -4.18 -86.75
N SER A 56 17.28 -4.89 -86.87
CA SER A 56 16.18 -4.85 -85.90
C SER A 56 16.62 -5.33 -84.51
N ARG A 57 17.36 -6.45 -84.42
CA ARG A 57 17.92 -6.93 -83.14
C ARG A 57 18.92 -5.93 -82.55
N ARG A 58 19.76 -5.30 -83.37
CA ARG A 58 20.70 -4.25 -82.93
C ARG A 58 19.95 -3.02 -82.42
N LEU A 59 18.91 -2.58 -83.11
CA LEU A 59 18.07 -1.46 -82.68
C LEU A 59 17.36 -1.77 -81.36
N GLN A 60 16.77 -2.96 -81.24
CA GLN A 60 16.13 -3.42 -80.00
C GLN A 60 17.12 -3.45 -78.83
N SER A 61 18.35 -3.96 -79.04
CA SER A 61 19.38 -3.95 -78.02
C SER A 61 19.76 -2.52 -77.58
N LYS A 62 19.87 -1.58 -78.51
CA LYS A 62 20.15 -0.17 -78.20
C LYS A 62 19.01 0.46 -77.40
N LEU A 63 17.77 0.24 -77.82
CA LEU A 63 16.58 0.75 -77.12
C LEU A 63 16.46 0.17 -75.70
N ASN A 64 16.73 -1.13 -75.52
CA ASN A 64 16.75 -1.76 -74.21
C ASN A 64 17.83 -1.16 -73.30
N MET A 65 19.03 -0.91 -73.83
CA MET A 65 20.08 -0.24 -73.06
C MET A 65 19.70 1.18 -72.65
N SER A 66 19.13 1.97 -73.56
CA SER A 66 18.62 3.31 -73.24
C SER A 66 17.50 3.25 -72.18
N PHE A 67 16.60 2.26 -72.26
CA PHE A 67 15.56 2.07 -71.25
C PHE A 67 16.13 1.72 -69.87
N ILE A 68 17.13 0.82 -69.81
CA ILE A 68 17.81 0.47 -68.56
C ILE A 68 18.50 1.71 -67.96
N GLN A 69 19.17 2.51 -68.78
CA GLN A 69 19.82 3.76 -68.35
C GLN A 69 18.80 4.76 -67.80
N LEU A 70 17.71 5.03 -68.53
CA LEU A 70 16.64 5.92 -68.07
C LEU A 70 16.05 5.45 -66.73
N LYS A 71 15.82 4.15 -66.56
CA LYS A 71 15.31 3.61 -65.29
C LYS A 71 16.33 3.69 -64.16
N SER A 72 17.62 3.55 -64.46
CA SER A 72 18.70 3.77 -63.50
C SER A 72 18.76 5.24 -63.07
N ASP A 73 18.65 6.17 -64.01
CA ASP A 73 18.67 7.61 -63.74
C ASP A 73 17.44 8.05 -62.94
N GLU A 74 16.24 7.56 -63.27
CA GLU A 74 15.02 7.78 -62.48
C GLU A 74 15.20 7.30 -61.02
N ARG A 75 15.79 6.11 -60.81
CA ARG A 75 16.06 5.59 -59.46
C ARG A 75 17.08 6.45 -58.73
N SER A 76 18.16 6.85 -59.41
CA SER A 76 19.19 7.73 -58.86
C SER A 76 18.63 9.09 -58.43
N GLN A 77 17.77 9.70 -59.25
CA GLN A 77 17.08 10.94 -58.92
C GLN A 77 16.16 10.79 -57.71
N LYS A 78 15.38 9.70 -57.63
CA LYS A 78 14.53 9.41 -56.46
C LYS A 78 15.34 9.27 -55.18
N VAL A 79 16.48 8.58 -55.21
CA VAL A 79 17.38 8.44 -54.05
C VAL A 79 17.98 9.80 -53.67
N LYS A 80 18.40 10.62 -54.63
CA LYS A 80 18.90 11.99 -54.37
C LYS A 80 17.83 12.85 -53.71
N GLU A 81 16.58 12.77 -54.17
CA GLU A 81 15.47 13.52 -53.60
C GLU A 81 15.11 13.04 -52.19
N GLN A 82 15.07 11.72 -51.97
CA GLN A 82 14.86 11.15 -50.63
C GLN A 82 15.97 11.59 -49.66
N ASN A 83 17.23 11.52 -50.07
CA ASN A 83 18.35 11.99 -49.25
C ASN A 83 18.27 13.49 -48.96
N ARG A 84 17.82 14.30 -49.92
CA ARG A 84 17.59 15.74 -49.70
C ARG A 84 16.50 15.97 -48.64
N ARG A 85 15.38 15.25 -48.73
CA ARG A 85 14.29 15.33 -47.74
C ARG A 85 14.74 14.88 -46.35
N VAL A 86 15.50 13.78 -46.25
CA VAL A 86 16.07 13.31 -44.98
C VAL A 86 17.01 14.35 -44.36
N LYS A 87 17.89 14.97 -45.16
CA LYS A 87 18.77 16.05 -44.67
C LYS A 87 17.97 17.24 -44.14
N GLN A 88 16.93 17.67 -44.85
CA GLN A 88 16.05 18.75 -44.40
C GLN A 88 15.33 18.41 -43.10
N LEU A 89 14.82 17.18 -42.96
CA LEU A 89 14.17 16.72 -41.73
C LEU A 89 15.16 16.66 -40.54
N LEU A 90 16.39 16.20 -40.77
CA LEU A 90 17.43 16.18 -39.73
C LEU A 90 17.82 17.60 -39.29
N GLU A 91 17.89 18.54 -40.23
CA GLU A 91 18.20 19.94 -39.93
C GLU A 91 17.05 20.60 -39.14
N GLN A 92 15.79 20.38 -39.54
CA GLN A 92 14.62 20.82 -38.78
C GLN A 92 14.61 20.24 -37.37
N PHE A 93 14.86 18.94 -37.22
CA PHE A 93 14.91 18.28 -35.92
C PHE A 93 16.04 18.86 -35.04
N SER A 94 17.20 19.16 -35.62
CA SER A 94 18.31 19.82 -34.91
C SER A 94 17.91 21.22 -34.43
N GLN A 95 17.25 22.01 -35.26
CA GLN A 95 16.76 23.34 -34.89
C GLN A 95 15.71 23.28 -33.78
N GLU A 96 14.75 22.36 -33.88
CA GLU A 96 13.73 22.13 -32.84
C GLU A 96 14.36 21.73 -31.50
N GLN A 97 15.36 20.84 -31.50
CA GLN A 97 16.09 20.49 -30.29
C GLN A 97 16.83 21.68 -29.67
N GLN A 98 17.46 22.53 -30.49
CA GLN A 98 18.11 23.74 -29.99
C GLN A 98 17.10 24.72 -29.38
N GLN A 99 15.95 24.93 -30.03
CA GLN A 99 14.88 25.75 -29.48
C GLN A 99 14.32 25.18 -28.17
N GLN A 100 14.16 23.86 -28.06
CA GLN A 100 13.75 23.22 -26.80
C GLN A 100 14.77 23.44 -25.68
N LYS A 101 16.07 23.32 -25.97
CA LYS A 101 17.14 23.60 -25.00
C LYS A 101 17.12 25.07 -24.54
N ILE A 102 16.91 26.01 -25.45
CA ILE A 102 16.79 27.44 -25.12
C ILE A 102 15.57 27.69 -24.23
N LYS A 103 14.40 27.10 -24.57
CA LYS A 103 13.19 27.22 -23.75
C LYS A 103 13.38 26.63 -22.36
N GLN A 104 14.08 25.50 -22.23
CA GLN A 104 14.40 24.90 -20.93
C GLN A 104 15.29 25.81 -20.08
N LYS A 105 16.34 26.39 -20.67
CA LYS A 105 17.22 27.34 -19.97
C LYS A 105 16.46 28.58 -19.49
N LEU A 106 15.61 29.17 -20.34
CA LEU A 106 14.79 30.32 -19.95
C LEU A 106 13.83 29.97 -18.80
N LEU A 107 13.25 28.77 -18.79
CA LEU A 107 12.41 28.30 -17.69
C LEU A 107 13.20 28.07 -16.40
N GLU A 108 14.44 27.57 -16.50
CA GLU A 108 15.34 27.42 -15.35
C GLU A 108 15.73 28.79 -14.76
N GLU A 109 16.12 29.76 -15.60
CA GLU A 109 16.43 31.13 -15.18
C GLU A 109 15.22 31.79 -14.48
N GLN A 110 14.00 31.65 -15.02
CA GLN A 110 12.79 32.16 -14.39
C GLN A 110 12.53 31.53 -13.02
N ARG A 111 12.75 30.22 -12.87
CA ARG A 111 12.61 29.52 -11.58
C ARG A 111 13.65 29.99 -10.57
N GLU A 112 14.88 30.20 -10.99
CA GLU A 112 15.93 30.73 -10.11
C GLU A 112 15.62 32.14 -9.63
N GLU A 113 15.10 33.01 -10.50
CA GLU A 113 14.65 34.36 -10.12
C GLU A 113 13.47 34.32 -9.13
N GLU A 114 12.49 33.44 -9.36
CA GLU A 114 11.37 33.26 -8.43
C GLU A 114 11.84 32.79 -7.04
N VAL A 115 12.79 31.84 -7.01
CA VAL A 115 13.40 31.37 -5.75
C VAL A 115 14.16 32.52 -5.06
N LYS A 116 14.93 33.33 -5.80
CA LYS A 116 15.61 34.51 -5.23
C LYS A 116 14.63 35.51 -4.64
N GLN A 117 13.52 35.80 -5.32
CA GLN A 117 12.47 36.68 -4.81
C GLN A 117 11.80 36.10 -3.56
N LYS A 118 11.45 34.81 -3.55
CA LYS A 118 10.91 34.12 -2.38
C LYS A 118 11.89 34.15 -1.21
N LEU A 119 13.19 33.95 -1.45
CA LEU A 119 14.22 34.05 -0.41
C LEU A 119 14.35 35.47 0.13
N LEU A 120 14.22 36.51 -0.71
CA LEU A 120 14.18 37.90 -0.25
C LEU A 120 12.96 38.18 0.62
N GLN A 121 11.77 37.74 0.20
CA GLN A 121 10.55 37.85 1.01
C GLN A 121 10.68 37.10 2.34
N ILE A 122 11.30 35.92 2.34
CA ILE A 122 11.62 35.18 3.56
C ILE A 122 12.58 36.00 4.41
N LYS A 123 13.67 36.55 3.87
CA LYS A 123 14.60 37.41 4.62
C LYS A 123 13.91 38.64 5.22
N GLU A 124 12.97 39.26 4.52
CA GLU A 124 12.19 40.38 5.04
C GLU A 124 11.23 39.96 6.15
N LYS A 125 10.56 38.80 6.01
CA LYS A 125 9.67 38.22 7.03
C LYS A 125 10.44 37.73 8.26
N PHE A 126 11.66 37.24 8.07
CA PHE A 126 12.62 36.91 9.11
C PHE A 126 13.57 38.07 9.39
N LYS A 127 13.05 39.32 9.39
CA LYS A 127 13.72 40.41 10.10
C LYS A 127 14.02 39.92 11.51
N LEU A 128 15.29 39.60 11.75
CA LEU A 128 15.78 39.22 13.06
C LEU A 128 15.38 40.35 14.00
N LEU A 129 14.63 40.00 15.06
CA LEU A 129 14.33 40.95 16.12
C LEU A 129 15.64 41.61 16.54
N THR A 130 15.68 42.93 16.48
CA THR A 130 16.86 43.67 16.90
C THR A 130 17.15 43.33 18.37
N ALA A 131 18.42 43.45 18.78
CA ALA A 131 18.80 43.15 20.16
C ALA A 131 17.95 43.94 21.19
N ASP A 132 17.46 45.11 20.81
CA ASP A 132 16.61 45.95 21.64
C ASP A 132 15.16 45.45 21.71
N GLU A 133 14.58 44.97 20.61
CA GLU A 133 13.28 44.29 20.62
C GLU A 133 13.33 42.99 21.45
N ILE A 134 14.42 42.24 21.35
CA ILE A 134 14.64 41.03 22.17
C ILE A 134 14.69 41.40 23.67
N LYS A 135 15.39 42.47 24.04
CA LYS A 135 15.44 42.97 25.43
C LYS A 135 14.06 43.43 25.90
N GLU A 136 13.28 44.10 25.05
CA GLU A 136 11.93 44.55 25.40
C GLU A 136 10.98 43.35 25.61
N HIS A 137 11.05 42.34 24.76
CA HIS A 137 10.29 41.08 24.92
C HIS A 137 10.72 40.32 26.18
N GLN A 138 12.01 40.26 26.49
CA GLN A 138 12.51 39.66 27.74
C GLN A 138 12.02 40.42 28.99
N LEU A 139 11.98 41.75 28.94
CA LEU A 139 11.44 42.60 30.00
C LEU A 139 9.95 42.36 30.22
N LYS A 140 9.17 42.33 29.13
CA LYS A 140 7.73 42.01 29.18
C LYS A 140 7.50 40.62 29.77
N TYR A 141 8.26 39.62 29.31
CA TYR A 141 8.14 38.26 29.84
C TYR A 141 8.47 38.17 31.33
N LYS A 142 9.55 38.82 31.79
CA LYS A 142 9.92 38.87 33.21
C LYS A 142 8.85 39.55 34.06
N LYS A 143 8.20 40.60 33.54
CA LYS A 143 7.07 41.26 34.20
C LYS A 143 5.88 40.31 34.36
N TYR A 144 5.46 39.63 33.29
CA TYR A 144 4.39 38.63 33.33
C TYR A 144 4.69 37.48 34.29
N GLN A 145 5.94 37.00 34.32
CA GLN A 145 6.36 35.95 35.24
C GLN A 145 6.22 36.38 36.71
N ASN A 146 6.59 37.62 37.03
CA ASN A 146 6.45 38.18 38.37
C ASN A 146 4.97 38.36 38.77
N GLU A 147 4.14 38.88 37.87
CA GLU A 147 2.69 39.02 38.09
C GLU A 147 2.03 37.66 38.36
N HIS A 148 2.39 36.64 37.58
CA HIS A 148 1.88 35.29 37.77
C HIS A 148 2.37 34.66 39.09
N GLN A 149 3.60 34.92 39.52
CA GLN A 149 4.10 34.46 40.82
C GLN A 149 3.35 35.13 41.98
N GLN A 150 3.07 36.42 41.88
CA GLN A 150 2.26 37.13 42.89
C GLN A 150 0.84 36.56 42.99
N GLN A 151 0.20 36.27 41.86
CA GLN A 151 -1.12 35.63 41.85
C GLN A 151 -1.11 34.25 42.53
N LEU A 152 -0.07 33.44 42.27
CA LEU A 152 0.08 32.14 42.94
C LEU A 152 0.30 32.26 44.45
N ILE A 153 1.02 33.28 44.91
CA ILE A 153 1.20 33.56 46.35
C ILE A 153 -0.15 33.89 46.99
N ILE A 154 -0.92 34.79 46.39
CA ILE A 154 -2.25 35.18 46.86
C ILE A 154 -3.18 33.96 46.96
N LEU A 155 -3.21 33.11 45.93
CA LEU A 155 -4.02 31.88 45.94
C LEU A 155 -3.60 30.89 47.04
N ARG A 156 -2.29 30.76 47.31
CA ARG A 156 -1.79 29.91 48.40
C ARG A 156 -2.23 30.44 49.76
N ASP A 157 -2.20 31.75 49.97
CA ASP A 157 -2.59 32.34 51.25
C ASP A 157 -4.11 32.26 51.47
N HIS A 158 -4.92 32.45 50.43
CA HIS A 158 -6.37 32.18 50.49
C HIS A 158 -6.67 30.74 50.85
N LYS A 159 -5.95 29.77 50.26
CA LYS A 159 -6.12 28.35 50.58
C LYS A 159 -5.76 28.06 52.04
N LYS A 160 -4.63 28.59 52.54
CA LYS A 160 -4.23 28.43 53.95
C LYS A 160 -5.29 28.98 54.90
N LEU A 161 -5.83 30.17 54.61
CA LEU A 161 -6.92 30.78 55.36
C LEU A 161 -8.14 29.85 55.39
N GLN A 162 -8.57 29.34 54.23
CA GLN A 162 -9.69 28.41 54.13
C GLN A 162 -9.44 27.11 54.93
N ASP A 163 -8.24 26.53 54.84
CA ASP A 163 -7.86 25.33 55.58
C ASP A 163 -7.87 25.58 57.10
N THR A 164 -7.42 26.76 57.57
CA THR A 164 -7.53 27.15 58.98
C THR A 164 -8.97 27.33 59.44
N TYR A 165 -9.83 27.96 58.64
CA TYR A 165 -11.26 28.09 58.96
C TYR A 165 -11.94 26.72 59.06
N PHE A 166 -11.67 25.82 58.12
CA PHE A 166 -12.21 24.48 58.13
C PHE A 166 -11.71 23.66 59.33
N SER A 167 -10.40 23.74 59.64
CA SER A 167 -9.80 23.09 60.81
C SER A 167 -10.46 23.55 62.12
N GLN A 168 -10.68 24.85 62.28
CA GLN A 168 -11.37 25.40 63.46
C GLN A 168 -12.83 24.90 63.58
N GLN A 169 -13.56 24.81 62.46
CA GLN A 169 -14.92 24.27 62.45
C GLN A 169 -14.99 22.77 62.74
N VAL A 170 -14.03 21.98 62.25
CA VAL A 170 -13.96 20.54 62.57
C VAL A 170 -13.64 20.35 64.04
N GLN A 171 -12.68 21.10 64.59
CA GLN A 171 -12.34 21.04 66.01
C GLN A 171 -13.51 21.44 66.91
N SER A 172 -14.29 22.47 66.56
CA SER A 172 -15.46 22.87 67.36
C SER A 172 -16.55 21.80 67.35
N ARG A 173 -16.83 21.18 66.19
CA ARG A 173 -17.80 20.06 66.07
C ARG A 173 -17.36 18.83 66.85
N VAL A 174 -16.08 18.47 66.80
CA VAL A 174 -15.55 17.33 67.59
C VAL A 174 -15.70 17.61 69.08
N ARG A 175 -15.33 18.81 69.56
CA ARG A 175 -15.49 19.20 70.97
C ARG A 175 -16.95 19.16 71.44
N SER A 176 -17.88 19.64 70.61
CA SER A 176 -19.32 19.61 70.91
C SER A 176 -19.85 18.17 71.02
N ARG A 177 -19.47 17.28 70.08
CA ARG A 177 -19.87 15.86 70.12
C ARG A 177 -19.29 15.12 71.33
N THR A 178 -18.02 15.36 71.67
CA THR A 178 -17.40 14.76 72.86
C THR A 178 -18.07 15.22 74.15
N TYR A 179 -18.45 16.50 74.23
CA TYR A 179 -19.16 17.04 75.38
C TYR A 179 -20.57 16.44 75.52
N GLN A 180 -21.28 16.29 74.39
CA GLN A 180 -22.59 15.67 74.37
C GLN A 180 -22.54 14.19 74.76
N ALA A 181 -21.58 13.42 74.23
CA ALA A 181 -21.37 12.03 74.61
C ALA A 181 -21.03 11.88 76.10
N HIS A 182 -20.24 12.81 76.67
CA HIS A 182 -19.96 12.80 78.11
C HIS A 182 -21.22 13.04 78.95
N ILE A 183 -22.10 13.96 78.54
CA ILE A 183 -23.39 14.19 79.22
C ILE A 183 -24.27 12.94 79.14
N GLU A 184 -24.31 12.26 78.00
CA GLU A 184 -25.09 11.03 77.81
C GLU A 184 -24.57 9.90 78.70
N MET A 185 -23.24 9.70 78.78
CA MET A 185 -22.64 8.71 79.69
C MET A 185 -22.99 9.00 81.16
N MET A 186 -22.94 10.26 81.59
CA MET A 186 -23.31 10.64 82.97
C MET A 186 -24.80 10.33 83.26
N LYS A 187 -25.69 10.59 82.30
CA LYS A 187 -27.12 10.25 82.43
C LYS A 187 -27.35 8.73 82.50
N GLU A 188 -26.65 7.95 81.68
CA GLU A 188 -26.73 6.49 81.73
C GLU A 188 -26.21 5.91 83.06
N GLU A 189 -25.13 6.47 83.62
CA GLU A 189 -24.62 6.07 84.93
C GLU A 189 -25.60 6.39 86.07
N GLU A 190 -26.26 7.55 86.02
CA GLU A 190 -27.33 7.90 86.97
C GLU A 190 -28.53 6.95 86.87
N GLN A 191 -28.92 6.56 85.65
CA GLN A 191 -30.01 5.61 85.43
C GLN A 191 -29.65 4.21 85.94
N LYS A 192 -28.43 3.72 85.69
CA LYS A 192 -27.94 2.45 86.25
C LYS A 192 -27.93 2.46 87.78
N LYS A 193 -27.57 3.59 88.40
CA LYS A 193 -27.67 3.76 89.87
C LYS A 193 -29.11 3.65 90.34
N LYS A 194 -30.07 4.31 89.70
CA LYS A 194 -31.50 4.20 90.03
C LYS A 194 -32.02 2.77 89.89
N GLU A 195 -31.72 2.10 88.78
CA GLU A 195 -32.11 0.70 88.55
C GLU A 195 -31.51 -0.25 89.59
N SER A 196 -30.26 -0.02 90.01
CA SER A 196 -29.64 -0.81 91.07
C SER A 196 -30.33 -0.62 92.42
N GLN A 197 -30.74 0.60 92.75
CA GLN A 197 -31.48 0.91 93.97
C GLN A 197 -32.89 0.29 93.94
N ASP A 198 -33.56 0.30 92.79
CA ASP A 198 -34.88 -0.31 92.65
C ASP A 198 -34.83 -1.83 92.70
N LYS A 199 -33.79 -2.46 92.14
CA LYS A 199 -33.54 -3.91 92.30
C LYS A 199 -33.34 -4.28 93.77
N LEU A 200 -32.53 -3.51 94.51
CA LEU A 200 -32.32 -3.72 95.94
C LEU A 200 -33.63 -3.58 96.73
N ARG A 201 -34.45 -2.57 96.41
CA ARG A 201 -35.78 -2.38 97.03
C ARG A 201 -36.71 -3.56 96.76
N LYS A 202 -36.72 -4.11 95.53
CA LYS A 202 -37.50 -5.31 95.21
C LYS A 202 -37.04 -6.52 95.99
N GLN A 203 -35.74 -6.79 96.05
CA GLN A 203 -35.19 -7.91 96.83
C GLN A 203 -35.53 -7.80 98.32
N ILE A 204 -35.47 -6.58 98.88
CA ILE A 204 -35.87 -6.33 100.27
C ILE A 204 -37.37 -6.62 100.46
N LYS A 205 -38.23 -6.14 99.55
CA LYS A 205 -39.69 -6.41 99.62
C LYS A 205 -40.01 -7.90 99.49
N GLU A 206 -39.38 -8.61 98.55
CA GLU A 206 -39.54 -10.05 98.36
C GLU A 206 -39.09 -10.83 99.60
N ARG A 207 -37.97 -10.42 100.22
CA ARG A 207 -37.50 -11.01 101.47
C ARG A 207 -38.49 -10.79 102.62
N PHE A 208 -39.01 -9.57 102.79
CA PHE A 208 -40.04 -9.30 103.79
C PHE A 208 -41.33 -10.10 103.54
N ALA A 209 -41.75 -10.26 102.28
CA ALA A 209 -42.91 -11.08 101.94
C ALA A 209 -42.69 -12.56 102.25
N TYR A 210 -41.49 -13.08 101.97
CA TYR A 210 -41.09 -14.45 102.34
C TYR A 210 -41.07 -14.63 103.85
N ASP A 211 -40.50 -13.70 104.61
CA ASP A 211 -40.48 -13.74 106.07
C ASP A 211 -41.90 -13.70 106.66
N LEU A 212 -42.82 -12.93 106.05
CA LEU A 212 -44.24 -12.91 106.43
C LEU A 212 -44.91 -14.27 106.15
N PHE A 213 -44.67 -14.84 104.97
CA PHE A 213 -45.17 -16.16 104.59
C PHE A 213 -44.67 -17.27 105.53
N VAL A 214 -43.39 -17.25 105.88
CA VAL A 214 -42.80 -18.18 106.85
C VAL A 214 -43.46 -18.03 108.23
N LYS A 215 -43.67 -16.79 108.70
CA LYS A 215 -44.38 -16.52 109.95
C LYS A 215 -45.80 -17.06 109.95
N GLU A 216 -46.57 -16.85 108.88
CA GLU A 216 -47.96 -17.30 108.84
C GLU A 216 -48.10 -18.83 108.67
N HIS A 217 -47.22 -19.47 107.91
CA HIS A 217 -47.43 -20.85 107.47
C HIS A 217 -46.61 -21.88 108.26
N PHE A 218 -45.48 -21.49 108.87
CA PHE A 218 -44.60 -22.40 109.58
C PHE A 218 -44.58 -22.18 111.10
N PHE A 219 -44.86 -20.99 111.63
CA PHE A 219 -44.90 -20.77 113.08
C PHE A 219 -46.15 -21.29 113.83
N PRO A 220 -47.32 -21.55 113.21
CA PRO A 220 -48.42 -22.21 113.94
C PRO A 220 -48.11 -23.68 114.32
N LYS A 221 -47.07 -24.29 113.72
CA LYS A 221 -46.71 -25.70 113.94
C LYS A 221 -45.46 -25.89 114.82
N VAL A 222 -44.84 -24.80 115.29
CA VAL A 222 -43.65 -24.85 116.16
C VAL A 222 -43.98 -24.50 117.63
N SER A 223 -45.20 -24.02 117.90
CA SER A 223 -45.65 -23.70 119.28
C SER A 223 -46.14 -24.90 120.09
N GLN A 224 -46.14 -26.12 119.54
CA GLN A 224 -46.60 -27.32 120.26
C GLN A 224 -45.52 -28.38 120.47
N SER A 225 -44.26 -28.14 120.10
CA SER A 225 -43.21 -29.13 120.34
C SER A 225 -41.84 -28.52 120.57
N ILE A 226 -41.41 -28.62 121.82
CA ILE A 226 -40.02 -28.87 122.24
C ILE A 226 -39.20 -27.60 122.50
N ASP A 227 -39.64 -26.95 123.56
CA ASP A 227 -39.01 -25.90 124.37
C ASP A 227 -37.73 -26.35 125.14
N LEU A 228 -37.07 -27.45 124.76
CA LEU A 228 -36.06 -28.07 125.65
C LEU A 228 -34.67 -28.30 125.06
N THR A 229 -34.45 -28.14 123.76
CA THR A 229 -33.13 -28.47 123.14
C THR A 229 -32.42 -27.30 122.46
N SER A 230 -33.11 -26.20 122.17
CA SER A 230 -32.56 -25.12 121.33
C SER A 230 -31.72 -24.08 122.08
N GLN A 231 -31.74 -24.04 123.42
CA GLN A 231 -30.84 -23.17 124.19
C GLN A 231 -29.37 -23.64 124.16
N MET A 232 -29.07 -24.89 123.81
CA MET A 232 -27.69 -25.39 123.79
C MET A 232 -26.91 -25.07 122.51
N ILE A 233 -27.57 -24.77 121.39
CA ILE A 233 -26.91 -24.68 120.07
C ILE A 233 -26.44 -23.25 119.74
N ILE A 234 -26.95 -22.23 120.42
CA ILE A 234 -26.67 -20.82 120.12
C ILE A 234 -25.22 -20.41 120.48
N ASN A 235 -24.46 -21.23 121.21
CA ASN A 235 -23.12 -20.87 121.68
C ASN A 235 -21.93 -21.33 120.81
N GLN A 236 -22.11 -21.89 119.60
CA GLN A 236 -20.98 -22.58 118.93
C GLN A 236 -20.51 -22.15 117.54
N LYS A 237 -21.05 -21.11 116.87
CA LYS A 237 -20.44 -20.64 115.61
C LYS A 237 -20.42 -19.11 115.45
N GLN A 238 -19.68 -18.47 116.34
CA GLN A 238 -18.77 -17.37 115.94
C GLN A 238 -17.56 -18.02 115.24
N ASN A 239 -16.98 -17.34 114.24
CA ASN A 239 -15.82 -17.70 113.41
C ASN A 239 -16.14 -18.42 112.08
N ASP A 240 -16.19 -17.66 110.96
CA ASP A 240 -15.05 -17.56 110.03
C ASP A 240 -15.34 -16.70 108.78
N LEU A 241 -14.28 -16.04 108.32
CA LEU A 241 -14.21 -14.95 107.35
C LEU A 241 -14.18 -15.36 105.85
N ILE A 242 -14.56 -14.41 105.00
CA ILE A 242 -14.57 -14.39 103.51
C ILE A 242 -13.15 -14.27 102.92
N PRO A 243 -12.92 -14.68 101.65
CA PRO A 243 -12.20 -13.77 100.74
C PRO A 243 -12.75 -13.68 99.29
N SER A 244 -12.40 -12.57 98.62
CA SER A 244 -12.83 -12.13 97.28
C SER A 244 -11.76 -12.33 96.19
N ILE A 245 -12.16 -12.55 94.93
CA ILE A 245 -11.26 -12.73 93.77
C ILE A 245 -11.59 -11.73 92.63
N LYS A 246 -10.53 -11.10 92.08
CA LYS A 246 -10.50 -10.13 90.97
C LYS A 246 -10.25 -10.81 89.61
N SER A 247 -10.72 -10.22 88.50
CA SER A 247 -10.50 -10.68 87.11
C SER A 247 -9.84 -9.59 86.24
N ASP A 248 -8.79 -9.94 85.47
CA ASP A 248 -8.06 -9.03 84.58
C ASP A 248 -8.23 -9.37 83.08
N SER A 249 -8.69 -8.40 82.28
CA SER A 249 -9.14 -8.51 80.89
C SER A 249 -8.09 -8.17 79.81
N ARG A 250 -6.79 -8.17 80.16
CA ARG A 250 -5.71 -7.68 79.27
C ARG A 250 -5.25 -8.62 78.15
N VAL A 251 -5.67 -9.89 78.14
CA VAL A 251 -5.06 -10.91 77.28
C VAL A 251 -5.68 -10.99 75.87
N LEU A 252 -6.90 -10.50 75.67
CA LEU A 252 -7.64 -10.71 74.41
C LEU A 252 -7.39 -9.66 73.30
N GLY A 253 -6.84 -8.49 73.63
CA GLY A 253 -6.71 -7.37 72.66
C GLY A 253 -5.55 -7.47 71.66
N ASN A 254 -4.53 -8.30 71.92
CA ASN A 254 -3.26 -8.25 71.18
C ASN A 254 -3.13 -9.24 70.01
N LEU A 255 -4.07 -10.18 69.84
CA LEU A 255 -3.98 -11.19 68.77
C LEU A 255 -4.44 -10.67 67.39
N TYR A 256 -5.42 -9.76 67.35
CA TYR A 256 -6.08 -9.36 66.10
C TYR A 256 -5.31 -8.31 65.27
N LEU A 257 -4.33 -7.59 65.84
CA LEU A 257 -3.61 -6.54 65.13
C LEU A 257 -2.38 -7.00 64.34
N ARG A 258 -1.94 -8.27 64.48
CA ARG A 258 -0.69 -8.77 63.85
C ARG A 258 -0.85 -9.33 62.43
N GLN A 259 -2.07 -9.51 61.90
CA GLN A 259 -2.26 -10.23 60.63
C GLN A 259 -2.42 -9.35 59.36
N ILE A 260 -2.50 -8.01 59.49
CA ILE A 260 -2.81 -7.13 58.33
C ILE A 260 -1.56 -6.56 57.62
N ARG A 261 -0.33 -6.86 58.08
CA ARG A 261 0.90 -6.21 57.56
C ARG A 261 1.93 -7.14 56.90
N LYS A 262 1.57 -8.01 55.94
CA LYS A 262 2.56 -8.62 55.01
C LYS A 262 1.95 -9.06 53.67
N LEU A 263 1.89 -8.17 52.67
CA LEU A 263 1.75 -8.57 51.25
C LEU A 263 2.68 -7.70 50.37
N PRO A 264 3.51 -8.31 49.50
CA PRO A 264 4.43 -7.58 48.61
C PRO A 264 3.74 -7.09 47.30
N LYS A 265 4.26 -6.01 46.71
CA LYS A 265 3.74 -5.33 45.51
C LYS A 265 4.42 -5.78 44.18
N ARG A 266 3.61 -6.28 43.23
CA ARG A 266 3.58 -6.22 41.71
C ARG A 266 4.83 -6.50 40.83
N SER A 267 4.58 -7.02 39.60
CA SER A 267 4.89 -6.28 38.33
C SER A 267 4.16 -6.74 37.03
N ARG A 268 3.59 -5.74 36.34
CA ARG A 268 3.49 -5.43 34.88
C ARG A 268 3.17 -6.50 33.81
N ILE A 269 2.03 -6.24 33.15
CA ILE A 269 1.54 -6.74 31.85
C ILE A 269 2.59 -6.53 30.73
N LYS A 270 2.85 -7.57 29.91
CA LYS A 270 3.48 -7.47 28.58
C LYS A 270 2.42 -7.78 27.52
N SER A 271 1.92 -6.74 26.86
CA SER A 271 1.25 -6.83 25.56
C SER A 271 2.31 -6.75 24.47
N GLN A 272 2.46 -7.80 23.67
CA GLN A 272 3.27 -7.75 22.45
C GLN A 272 2.33 -7.84 21.25
N ILE A 273 2.18 -6.67 20.61
CA ILE A 273 1.55 -6.42 19.33
C ILE A 273 2.62 -6.67 18.24
N GLY A 274 2.27 -7.41 17.21
CA GLY A 274 2.88 -7.42 15.87
C GLY A 274 1.85 -8.08 14.94
N VAL A 275 1.07 -7.36 14.13
CA VAL A 275 1.40 -6.58 12.93
C VAL A 275 2.07 -7.44 11.84
N GLU A 276 1.31 -7.61 10.75
CA GLU A 276 1.66 -8.08 9.41
C GLU A 276 1.91 -9.59 9.17
N GLN A 277 0.94 -10.25 8.51
CA GLN A 277 1.15 -10.95 7.24
C GLN A 277 -0.16 -11.48 6.65
N SER A 278 -0.87 -10.60 5.94
CA SER A 278 -1.85 -11.00 4.93
C SER A 278 -1.15 -11.05 3.57
N SER A 279 -0.96 -12.26 3.01
CA SER A 279 -0.70 -12.41 1.58
C SER A 279 -1.23 -13.75 1.05
N SER A 280 -2.44 -13.68 0.48
CA SER A 280 -2.73 -14.06 -0.91
C SER A 280 -1.84 -15.15 -1.52
N SER A 281 -2.30 -16.41 -1.48
CA SER A 281 -1.73 -17.53 -2.23
C SER A 281 -2.67 -18.07 -3.32
N THR A 282 -3.59 -17.24 -3.83
CA THR A 282 -4.51 -17.65 -4.92
C THR A 282 -3.92 -17.47 -6.32
N LEU A 283 -2.90 -16.61 -6.52
CA LEU A 283 -2.42 -16.28 -7.88
C LEU A 283 -1.66 -17.41 -8.61
N LYS A 284 -1.10 -18.40 -7.89
CA LYS A 284 -0.34 -19.49 -8.50
C LYS A 284 -1.21 -20.60 -9.11
N ARG A 285 -2.50 -20.66 -8.77
CA ARG A 285 -3.41 -21.71 -9.28
C ARG A 285 -4.08 -21.32 -10.60
N ASP A 286 -4.31 -20.03 -10.82
CA ASP A 286 -4.99 -19.51 -12.02
C ASP A 286 -4.08 -19.47 -13.26
N TYR A 287 -2.76 -19.30 -13.07
CA TYR A 287 -1.81 -19.33 -14.19
C TYR A 287 -1.71 -20.70 -14.88
N LEU A 288 -1.94 -21.79 -14.16
CA LEU A 288 -1.87 -23.15 -14.70
C LEU A 288 -3.20 -23.63 -15.29
N SER A 289 -4.32 -23.01 -14.93
CA SER A 289 -5.64 -23.33 -15.48
C SER A 289 -5.88 -22.63 -16.82
N GLU A 290 -5.41 -21.40 -17.01
CA GLU A 290 -5.46 -20.71 -18.31
C GLU A 290 -4.64 -21.45 -19.38
N ILE A 291 -3.45 -21.94 -19.04
CA ILE A 291 -2.60 -22.70 -19.98
C ILE A 291 -3.25 -24.01 -20.43
N ARG A 292 -4.07 -24.66 -19.59
CA ARG A 292 -4.75 -25.91 -19.96
C ARG A 292 -5.97 -25.70 -20.87
N GLN A 293 -6.64 -24.55 -20.79
CA GLN A 293 -7.88 -24.33 -21.57
C GLN A 293 -7.62 -24.00 -23.05
N PHE A 294 -6.44 -23.51 -23.41
CA PHE A 294 -6.10 -23.23 -24.82
C PHE A 294 -5.59 -24.45 -25.61
N SER A 295 -5.32 -25.59 -24.96
CA SER A 295 -4.77 -26.78 -25.65
C SER A 295 -5.78 -27.64 -26.42
N LYS A 296 -7.08 -27.25 -26.46
CA LYS A 296 -8.13 -28.02 -27.16
C LYS A 296 -8.34 -27.66 -28.63
N ARG A 297 -7.42 -26.93 -29.27
CA ARG A 297 -7.47 -26.68 -30.72
C ARG A 297 -6.29 -27.36 -31.42
N LYS A 298 -6.61 -28.45 -32.12
CA LYS A 298 -5.84 -29.22 -33.13
C LYS A 298 -4.34 -29.42 -32.81
N THR A 299 -4.01 -30.64 -32.42
CA THR A 299 -2.62 -31.12 -32.31
C THR A 299 -1.83 -30.82 -33.59
N PRO A 300 -0.69 -30.09 -33.52
CA PRO A 300 0.16 -29.86 -34.69
C PRO A 300 0.79 -31.18 -35.14
N GLN A 301 0.67 -31.49 -36.44
CA GLN A 301 1.13 -32.77 -37.01
C GLN A 301 2.62 -32.76 -37.41
N THR A 302 3.36 -31.65 -37.26
CA THR A 302 4.81 -31.61 -37.56
C THR A 302 5.65 -30.83 -36.54
N PRO A 303 6.93 -31.21 -36.31
CA PRO A 303 7.82 -30.54 -35.35
C PRO A 303 8.14 -29.07 -35.67
N LEU A 304 8.03 -28.67 -36.94
CA LEU A 304 8.28 -27.29 -37.39
C LEU A 304 7.20 -26.31 -36.90
N ASP A 305 5.94 -26.75 -36.84
CA ASP A 305 4.81 -25.94 -36.34
C ASP A 305 4.91 -25.70 -34.82
N ILE A 306 5.46 -26.66 -34.07
CA ILE A 306 5.65 -26.55 -32.62
C ILE A 306 6.68 -25.45 -32.29
N LYS A 307 7.78 -25.40 -33.05
CA LYS A 307 8.80 -24.38 -32.87
C LYS A 307 8.28 -22.99 -33.23
N PHE A 308 7.50 -22.88 -34.30
CA PHE A 308 6.90 -21.62 -34.74
C PHE A 308 5.84 -21.11 -33.74
N GLN A 309 5.02 -21.99 -33.17
CA GLN A 309 4.07 -21.62 -32.10
C GLN A 309 4.77 -21.26 -30.79
N ALA A 310 5.86 -21.94 -30.43
CA ALA A 310 6.65 -21.61 -29.25
C ALA A 310 7.29 -20.21 -29.36
N ASP A 311 7.85 -19.86 -30.53
CA ASP A 311 8.43 -18.54 -30.79
C ASP A 311 7.38 -17.42 -30.76
N ILE A 312 6.15 -17.68 -31.24
CA ILE A 312 5.04 -16.73 -31.17
C ILE A 312 4.63 -16.51 -29.71
N LEU A 313 4.45 -17.57 -28.92
CA LEU A 313 4.11 -17.49 -27.49
C LEU A 313 5.22 -16.81 -26.67
N GLU A 314 6.49 -17.02 -27.01
CA GLU A 314 7.61 -16.33 -26.37
C GLU A 314 7.60 -14.83 -26.69
N ARG A 315 7.27 -14.44 -27.93
CA ARG A 315 7.12 -13.02 -28.30
C ARG A 315 5.92 -12.38 -27.63
N GLU A 316 4.79 -13.06 -27.58
CA GLU A 316 3.57 -12.57 -26.94
C GLU A 316 3.75 -12.43 -25.42
N SER A 317 4.42 -13.39 -24.77
CA SER A 317 4.74 -13.31 -23.34
C SER A 317 5.74 -12.18 -23.02
N LYS A 318 6.78 -11.98 -23.84
CA LYS A 318 7.70 -10.83 -23.70
C LYS A 318 6.98 -9.49 -23.91
N GLN A 319 6.05 -9.41 -24.85
CA GLN A 319 5.22 -8.21 -25.06
C GLN A 319 4.21 -7.97 -23.92
N ALA A 320 3.61 -9.03 -23.37
CA ALA A 320 2.72 -8.93 -22.21
C ALA A 320 3.48 -8.51 -20.95
N TYR A 321 4.67 -9.07 -20.72
CA TYR A 321 5.54 -8.72 -19.59
C TYR A 321 5.98 -7.25 -19.66
N THR A 322 6.39 -6.77 -20.84
CA THR A 322 6.77 -5.36 -21.03
C THR A 322 5.58 -4.41 -20.87
N LYS A 323 4.40 -4.74 -21.40
CA LYS A 323 3.17 -3.93 -21.20
C LYS A 323 2.73 -3.88 -19.73
N ASN A 324 2.81 -5.00 -19.01
CA ASN A 324 2.43 -5.06 -17.60
C ASN A 324 3.47 -4.39 -16.69
N LYS A 325 4.77 -4.52 -17.01
CA LYS A 325 5.84 -3.78 -16.35
C LYS A 325 5.67 -2.27 -16.52
N LEU A 326 5.36 -1.80 -17.73
CA LEU A 326 5.07 -0.38 -18.01
C LEU A 326 3.82 0.13 -17.26
N LYS A 327 2.80 -0.70 -17.03
CA LYS A 327 1.65 -0.34 -16.17
C LYS A 327 2.04 -0.27 -14.69
N GLY A 328 2.83 -1.23 -14.21
CA GLY A 328 3.35 -1.24 -12.84
C GLY A 328 4.24 -0.03 -12.53
N ASP A 329 5.14 0.32 -13.45
CA ASP A 329 6.02 1.49 -13.33
C ASP A 329 5.22 2.81 -13.34
N LYS A 330 4.13 2.89 -14.13
CA LYS A 330 3.22 4.05 -14.11
C LYS A 330 2.48 4.20 -12.79
N LEU A 331 1.92 3.11 -12.25
CA LEU A 331 1.24 3.11 -10.95
C LEU A 331 2.21 3.43 -9.80
N LEU A 332 3.45 2.93 -9.87
CA LEU A 332 4.50 3.27 -8.91
C LEU A 332 4.83 4.77 -8.96
N MET A 333 4.99 5.34 -10.17
CA MET A 333 5.24 6.77 -10.35
C MET A 333 4.09 7.65 -9.87
N GLU A 334 2.83 7.24 -10.06
CA GLU A 334 1.65 7.93 -9.53
C GLU A 334 1.61 7.87 -7.99
N SER A 335 1.93 6.71 -7.39
CA SER A 335 2.04 6.57 -5.93
C SER A 335 3.15 7.43 -5.34
N ILE A 336 4.32 7.49 -5.99
CA ILE A 336 5.43 8.35 -5.59
C ILE A 336 5.01 9.83 -5.67
N LYS A 337 4.33 10.25 -6.75
CA LYS A 337 3.80 11.62 -6.88
C LYS A 337 2.81 11.98 -5.77
N GLN A 338 1.88 11.08 -5.44
CA GLN A 338 0.93 11.29 -4.35
C GLN A 338 1.63 11.41 -2.99
N LYS A 339 2.65 10.58 -2.72
CA LYS A 339 3.44 10.65 -1.49
C LYS A 339 4.26 11.94 -1.40
N MET A 340 4.83 12.41 -2.51
CA MET A 340 5.55 13.69 -2.56
C MET A 340 4.61 14.88 -2.33
N MET A 341 3.41 14.87 -2.94
CA MET A 341 2.40 15.91 -2.67
C MET A 341 1.97 15.93 -1.19
N LEU A 342 1.82 14.77 -0.55
CA LEU A 342 1.53 14.68 0.89
C LEU A 342 2.70 15.12 1.79
N LEU A 343 3.94 15.16 1.28
CA LEU A 343 5.10 15.70 1.99
C LEU A 343 5.24 17.22 1.80
N GLU A 344 4.72 17.76 0.70
CA GLU A 344 4.70 19.20 0.41
C GLU A 344 3.57 19.94 1.16
N LEU A 345 2.42 19.27 1.35
CA LEU A 345 1.32 19.73 2.23
C LEU A 345 1.70 19.56 3.70
#